data_AF-A0A3P7FJJ2-F1
#
_entry.id   AF-A0A3P7FJJ2-F1
#
_cell.length_a   1.000
_cell.length_b   1.000
_cell.length_c   1.000
_cell.angle_alpha   90.00
_cell.angle_beta   90.00
_cell.angle_gamma   90.00
#
_symmetry.space_group_name_H-M   'P 1'
#
loop_
_entity.id
_entity.type
_entity.pdbx_description
1 polymer ?
#
loop_
_entity_poly.entity_id
_entity_poly.type
_entity_poly.pdbx_seq_one_letter_code
_entity_poly.pdbx_strand_id
1 'polypeptide(L)'
;MKVFFFKKRAEQIAKQKEQERVRTAQDIQRALQETDIRKAEVVAVGSDLERRLKDGIDSNLSAEVKIDNENRWVLEQWLLYVHEMEQLKLREADLLRRVSEMEIIDEYKRLQRQLNDVQKADSGIGQGGSSHTEKDLLKRMLAVIEKRDAIHQEIEKANSRFVRIYSSQLSVNMIE
;
A
#
# COMPACT_ATOMS: atom_id res chain seq x y z
N MET A 1 -15.74 -27.05 34.64
CA MET A 1 -15.63 -27.61 33.27
C MET A 1 -15.82 -26.56 32.17
N LYS A 2 -16.90 -25.75 32.16
CA LYS A 2 -17.16 -24.74 31.11
C LYS A 2 -16.03 -23.70 30.89
N VAL A 3 -15.44 -23.17 31.96
CA VAL A 3 -14.37 -22.14 31.89
C VAL A 3 -13.11 -22.63 31.14
N PHE A 4 -12.74 -23.90 31.29
CA PHE A 4 -11.59 -24.49 30.61
C PHE A 4 -11.81 -24.60 29.09
N PHE A 5 -13.03 -24.95 28.66
CA PHE A 5 -13.40 -25.00 27.25
C PHE A 5 -13.38 -23.62 26.59
N PHE A 6 -13.86 -22.57 27.27
CA PHE A 6 -13.81 -21.20 26.76
C PHE A 6 -12.38 -20.70 26.61
N LYS A 7 -11.50 -20.96 27.58
CA LYS A 7 -10.08 -20.57 27.52
C LYS A 7 -9.37 -21.26 26.34
N LYS A 8 -9.52 -22.58 26.20
CA LYS A 8 -8.92 -23.35 25.09
C LYS A 8 -9.41 -22.88 23.73
N ARG A 9 -10.70 -22.53 23.60
CA ARG A 9 -11.27 -21.98 22.36
C ARG A 9 -10.73 -20.59 22.05
N ALA A 10 -10.58 -19.72 23.05
CA ALA A 10 -10.01 -18.39 22.87
C ALA A 10 -8.54 -18.45 22.43
N GLU A 11 -7.74 -19.36 23.02
CA GLU A 11 -6.34 -19.59 22.62
C GLU A 11 -6.24 -20.08 21.16
N GLN A 12 -7.13 -21.00 20.75
CA GLN A 12 -7.16 -21.49 19.37
C GLN A 12 -7.49 -20.36 18.38
N ILE A 13 -8.49 -19.52 18.70
CA ILE A 13 -8.87 -18.37 17.87
C ILE A 13 -7.71 -17.37 17.78
N ALA A 14 -7.04 -17.08 18.88
CA ALA A 14 -5.90 -16.16 18.89
C ALA A 14 -4.75 -16.69 18.01
N LYS A 15 -4.46 -17.99 18.08
CA LYS A 15 -3.45 -18.64 17.25
C LYS A 15 -3.80 -18.58 15.76
N GLN A 16 -5.07 -18.83 15.41
CA GLN A 16 -5.53 -18.75 14.02
C GLN A 16 -5.41 -17.33 13.46
N LYS A 17 -5.86 -16.32 14.21
CA LYS A 17 -5.73 -14.92 13.81
C LYS A 17 -4.27 -14.49 13.62
N GLU A 18 -3.37 -14.98 14.46
CA GLU A 18 -1.94 -14.71 14.33
C GLU A 18 -1.36 -15.37 13.06
N GLN A 19 -1.73 -16.62 12.79
CA GLN A 19 -1.33 -17.31 11.57
C GLN A 19 -1.85 -16.62 10.30
N GLU A 20 -3.10 -16.18 10.32
CA GLU A 20 -3.70 -15.39 9.21
C GLU A 20 -2.93 -14.10 9.00
N ARG A 21 -2.63 -13.35 10.07
CA ARG A 21 -1.85 -12.11 10.01
C ARG A 21 -0.46 -12.32 9.39
N VAL A 22 0.25 -13.37 9.82
CA VAL A 22 1.57 -13.70 9.27
C VAL A 22 1.48 -14.07 7.79
N ARG A 23 0.48 -14.86 7.39
CA ARG A 23 0.26 -15.20 5.97
C ARG A 23 -0.01 -13.94 5.13
N THR A 24 -0.90 -13.07 5.59
CA THR A 24 -1.20 -11.81 4.89
C THR A 24 0.05 -10.94 4.76
N ALA A 25 0.88 -10.83 5.80
CA ALA A 25 2.15 -10.10 5.72
C ALA A 25 3.10 -10.70 4.66
N GLN A 26 3.23 -12.03 4.63
CA GLN A 26 4.05 -12.74 3.65
C GLN A 26 3.53 -12.54 2.22
N ASP A 27 2.22 -12.61 2.01
CA ASP A 27 1.60 -12.39 0.71
C ASP A 27 1.82 -10.96 0.20
N ILE A 28 1.69 -9.96 1.06
CA ILE A 28 1.97 -8.55 0.72
C ILE A 28 3.46 -8.38 0.36
N GLN A 29 4.35 -8.97 1.15
CA GLN A 29 5.79 -8.86 0.90
C GLN A 29 6.20 -9.55 -0.40
N ARG A 30 5.64 -10.71 -0.72
CA ARG A 30 5.81 -11.35 -2.02
C ARG A 30 5.29 -10.45 -3.14
N ALA A 31 4.10 -9.88 -3.00
CA ALA A 31 3.51 -9.02 -4.02
C ALA A 31 4.34 -7.75 -4.27
N LEU A 32 4.99 -7.19 -3.24
CA LEU A 32 5.94 -6.08 -3.38
C LEU A 32 7.16 -6.51 -4.19
N GLN A 33 7.77 -7.65 -3.85
CA GLN A 33 8.92 -8.19 -4.60
C GLN A 33 8.59 -8.45 -6.07
N GLU A 34 7.44 -9.05 -6.34
CA GLU A 34 6.96 -9.27 -7.72
C GLU A 34 6.75 -7.95 -8.46
N THR A 35 6.23 -6.93 -7.78
CA THR A 35 6.04 -5.59 -8.36
C THR A 35 7.38 -4.93 -8.67
N ASP A 36 8.38 -5.04 -7.79
CA ASP A 36 9.72 -4.50 -8.01
C ASP A 36 10.43 -5.16 -9.19
N ILE A 37 10.36 -6.50 -9.28
CA ILE A 37 10.89 -7.26 -10.41
C ILE A 37 10.23 -6.79 -11.70
N ARG A 38 8.90 -6.66 -11.71
CA ARG A 38 8.18 -6.24 -12.91
C ARG A 38 8.50 -4.80 -13.30
N LYS A 39 8.65 -3.88 -12.34
CA LYS A 39 9.11 -2.51 -12.61
C LYS A 39 10.50 -2.50 -13.25
N ALA A 40 11.42 -3.35 -12.78
CA ALA A 40 12.76 -3.46 -13.37
C ALA A 40 12.70 -3.98 -14.82
N GLU A 41 11.87 -4.98 -15.11
CA GLU A 41 11.63 -5.47 -16.47
C GLU A 41 11.06 -4.38 -17.39
N VAL A 42 10.05 -3.65 -16.92
CA VAL A 42 9.43 -2.55 -17.67
C VAL A 42 10.45 -1.45 -17.97
N VAL A 43 11.33 -1.10 -17.02
CA VAL A 43 12.42 -0.13 -17.26
C VAL A 43 13.39 -0.65 -18.32
N ALA A 44 13.80 -1.92 -18.24
CA ALA A 44 14.74 -2.50 -19.18
C ALA A 44 14.19 -2.50 -20.62
N VAL A 45 12.95 -2.96 -20.81
CA VAL A 45 12.32 -3.01 -22.13
C VAL A 45 11.95 -1.61 -22.62
N GLY A 46 11.40 -0.77 -21.75
CA GLY A 46 11.03 0.61 -22.09
C GLY A 46 12.24 1.44 -22.54
N SER A 47 13.39 1.28 -21.88
CA SER A 47 14.64 1.97 -22.26
C SER A 47 15.17 1.52 -23.63
N ASP A 48 15.03 0.23 -23.96
CA ASP A 48 15.41 -0.29 -25.28
C ASP A 48 14.52 0.27 -26.40
N LEU A 49 13.20 0.31 -26.16
CA LEU A 49 12.24 0.90 -27.09
C LEU A 49 12.48 2.40 -27.28
N GLU A 50 12.77 3.13 -26.21
CA GLU A 50 13.10 4.56 -26.27
C GLU A 50 14.37 4.81 -27.10
N ARG A 51 15.41 3.98 -26.91
CA ARG A 51 16.63 4.05 -27.73
C ARG A 51 16.32 3.82 -29.21
N ARG A 52 15.54 2.78 -29.55
CA ARG A 52 15.14 2.47 -30.93
C ARG A 52 14.37 3.62 -31.58
N LEU A 53 13.46 4.26 -30.83
CA LEU A 53 12.73 5.43 -31.33
C LEU A 53 13.69 6.59 -31.65
N LYS A 54 14.66 6.84 -30.77
CA LYS A 54 15.66 7.90 -30.99
C LYS A 54 16.53 7.63 -32.23
N ASP A 55 17.06 6.42 -32.35
CA ASP A 55 17.89 6.01 -33.49
C ASP A 55 17.08 6.04 -34.80
N GLY A 56 15.81 5.65 -34.74
CA GLY A 56 14.87 5.72 -35.87
C GLY A 56 14.57 7.15 -36.32
N ILE A 57 14.49 8.11 -35.39
CA ILE A 57 14.31 9.54 -35.69
C ILE A 57 15.56 10.12 -36.37
N ASP A 58 16.75 9.81 -35.84
CA ASP A 58 18.03 10.33 -36.36
C ASP A 58 18.34 9.82 -37.79
N SER A 59 17.87 8.63 -38.16
CA SER A 59 18.03 8.07 -39.52
C SER A 59 17.06 8.64 -40.56
N ASN A 60 15.92 9.20 -40.12
CA ASN A 60 14.83 9.65 -40.99
C ASN A 60 14.97 11.09 -41.52
N LEU A 61 16.11 11.75 -41.28
CA LEU A 61 16.41 13.09 -41.83
C LEU A 61 16.58 13.12 -43.37
N SER A 62 16.50 11.99 -44.07
CA SER A 62 16.85 11.89 -45.50
C SER A 62 15.71 11.50 -46.48
N ALA A 63 14.49 11.18 -46.08
CA ALA A 63 13.47 10.84 -47.08
C ALA A 63 12.04 11.04 -46.60
N GLU A 64 11.23 11.70 -47.44
CA GLU A 64 9.80 11.92 -47.31
C GLU A 64 9.03 10.78 -46.62
N VAL A 65 8.30 11.15 -45.55
CA VAL A 65 6.94 10.73 -45.20
C VAL A 65 6.57 9.28 -45.57
N LYS A 66 7.40 8.31 -45.14
CA LYS A 66 6.84 7.06 -44.63
C LYS A 66 6.90 7.19 -43.12
N ILE A 67 5.73 7.36 -42.50
CA ILE A 67 5.57 6.95 -41.11
C ILE A 67 5.88 5.46 -41.14
N ASP A 68 7.12 5.12 -40.81
CA ASP A 68 7.60 3.76 -40.84
C ASP A 68 6.71 2.97 -39.86
N ASN A 69 5.97 1.99 -40.36
CA ASN A 69 5.02 1.21 -39.55
C ASN A 69 5.73 0.59 -38.34
N GLU A 70 7.04 0.34 -38.46
CA GLU A 70 7.89 -0.08 -37.36
C GLU A 70 8.00 1.00 -36.27
N ASN A 71 8.35 2.25 -36.60
CA ASN A 71 8.44 3.34 -35.61
C ASN A 71 7.10 3.60 -34.91
N ARG A 72 5.98 3.49 -35.64
CA ARG A 72 4.65 3.55 -35.05
C ARG A 72 4.42 2.42 -34.05
N TRP A 73 4.72 1.18 -34.44
CA TRP A 73 4.57 0.03 -33.56
C TRP A 73 5.46 0.12 -32.31
N VAL A 74 6.72 0.55 -32.46
CA VAL A 74 7.65 0.75 -31.33
C VAL A 74 7.11 1.81 -30.37
N LEU A 75 6.55 2.91 -30.89
CA LEU A 75 5.93 3.95 -30.06
C LEU A 75 4.71 3.43 -29.30
N GLU A 76 3.83 2.68 -29.98
CA GLU A 76 2.66 2.06 -29.36
C GLU A 76 3.08 1.11 -28.23
N GLN A 77 4.09 0.27 -28.46
CA GLN A 77 4.62 -0.61 -27.42
C GLN A 77 5.23 0.17 -26.26
N TRP A 78 6.01 1.22 -26.53
CA TRP A 78 6.59 2.06 -25.48
C TRP A 78 5.50 2.70 -24.61
N LEU A 79 4.42 3.23 -25.21
CA LEU A 79 3.28 3.78 -24.48
C LEU A 79 2.59 2.74 -23.60
N LEU A 80 2.47 1.48 -24.03
CA LEU A 80 1.95 0.40 -23.20
C LEU A 80 2.81 0.16 -21.96
N TYR A 81 4.14 0.16 -22.11
CA TYR A 81 5.07 0.02 -20.98
C TYR A 81 5.05 1.23 -20.03
N VAL A 82 4.90 2.44 -20.55
CA VAL A 82 4.71 3.65 -19.73
C VAL A 82 3.42 3.53 -18.91
N HIS A 83 2.33 3.09 -19.53
CA HIS A 83 1.06 2.86 -18.83
C HIS A 83 1.19 1.75 -17.79
N GLU A 84 1.84 0.64 -18.11
CA GLU A 84 2.10 -0.46 -17.18
C GLU A 84 2.92 0.01 -15.98
N MET A 85 3.97 0.81 -16.18
CA MET A 85 4.76 1.41 -15.09
C MET A 85 3.89 2.22 -14.14
N GLU A 86 2.92 2.99 -14.65
CA GLU A 86 2.00 3.75 -13.82
C GLU A 86 1.10 2.83 -12.99
N GLN A 87 0.57 1.75 -13.58
CA GLN A 87 -0.22 0.76 -12.85
C GLN A 87 0.60 0.05 -11.75
N LEU A 88 1.87 -0.26 -12.03
CA LEU A 88 2.76 -0.87 -11.05
C LEU A 88 3.07 0.07 -9.88
N LYS A 89 3.27 1.37 -10.13
CA LYS A 89 3.42 2.38 -9.06
C LYS A 89 2.18 2.50 -8.19
N LEU A 90 0.99 2.49 -8.81
CA LEU A 90 -0.28 2.51 -8.07
C LEU A 90 -0.44 1.25 -7.21
N ARG A 91 -0.11 0.07 -7.76
CA ARG A 91 -0.12 -1.19 -7.03
C ARG A 91 0.85 -1.20 -5.85
N GLU A 92 2.09 -0.75 -6.06
CA GLU A 92 3.11 -0.63 -5.01
C GLU A 92 2.65 0.31 -3.89
N ALA A 93 2.09 1.47 -4.24
CA ALA A 93 1.56 2.42 -3.26
C ALA A 93 0.44 1.80 -2.42
N ASP A 94 -0.48 1.03 -3.02
CA ASP A 94 -1.52 0.31 -2.28
C ASP A 94 -0.94 -0.77 -1.35
N LEU A 95 0.07 -1.54 -1.82
CA LEU A 95 0.73 -2.55 -1.00
C LEU A 95 1.45 -1.92 0.20
N LEU A 96 2.22 -0.85 -0.01
CA LEU A 96 2.91 -0.12 1.06
C LEU A 96 1.92 0.49 2.08
N ARG A 97 0.77 0.98 1.61
CA ARG A 97 -0.32 1.43 2.49
C ARG A 97 -0.83 0.31 3.38
N ARG A 98 -1.07 -0.89 2.82
CA ARG A 98 -1.50 -2.07 3.61
C ARG A 98 -0.45 -2.48 4.64
N VAL A 99 0.84 -2.41 4.30
CA VAL A 99 1.93 -2.63 5.27
C VAL A 99 1.82 -1.63 6.42
N SER A 100 1.68 -0.33 6.11
CA SER A 100 1.55 0.72 7.13
C SER A 100 0.33 0.51 8.04
N GLU A 101 -0.82 0.09 7.49
CA GLU A 101 -2.00 -0.24 8.28
C GLU A 101 -1.74 -1.40 9.26
N MET A 102 -1.04 -2.44 8.81
CA MET A 102 -0.68 -3.58 9.67
C MET A 102 0.26 -3.14 10.81
N GLU A 103 1.27 -2.34 10.51
CA GLU A 103 2.22 -1.80 11.51
C GLU A 103 1.51 -0.93 12.55
N ILE A 104 0.59 -0.07 12.12
CA ILE A 104 -0.23 0.78 13.00
C ILE A 104 -1.10 -0.08 13.94
N ILE A 105 -1.75 -1.12 13.42
CA ILE A 105 -2.56 -2.04 14.22
C ILE A 105 -1.69 -2.76 15.26
N ASP A 106 -0.48 -3.17 14.88
CA ASP A 106 0.45 -3.86 15.76
C ASP A 106 1.03 -2.95 16.83
N GLU A 107 1.38 -1.72 16.47
CA GLU A 107 1.82 -0.69 17.39
C GLU A 107 0.73 -0.39 18.43
N TYR A 108 -0.51 -0.20 17.97
CA TYR A 108 -1.66 0.02 18.86
C TYR A 108 -1.86 -1.14 19.81
N LYS A 109 -1.85 -2.40 19.32
CA LYS A 109 -1.97 -3.61 20.17
C LYS A 109 -0.84 -3.73 21.18
N ARG A 110 0.38 -3.29 20.83
CA ARG A 110 1.52 -3.28 21.74
C ARG A 110 1.34 -2.23 22.84
N LEU A 111 0.96 -1.01 22.47
CA LEU A 111 0.70 0.09 23.41
C LEU A 111 -0.46 -0.27 24.35
N GLN A 112 -1.53 -0.88 23.83
CA GLN A 112 -2.66 -1.33 24.64
C GLN A 112 -2.25 -2.37 25.70
N ARG A 113 -1.35 -3.30 25.34
CA ARG A 113 -0.81 -4.29 26.31
C ARG A 113 0.01 -3.60 27.39
N GLN A 114 0.91 -2.68 27.00
CA GLN A 114 1.70 -1.89 27.96
C GLN A 114 0.82 -1.08 28.90
N LEU A 115 -0.23 -0.44 28.39
CA LEU A 115 -1.20 0.30 29.19
C LEU A 115 -1.90 -0.59 30.21
N ASN A 116 -2.39 -1.75 29.77
CA ASN A 116 -3.04 -2.72 30.66
C ASN A 116 -2.10 -3.23 31.76
N ASP A 117 -0.81 -3.41 31.45
CA ASP A 117 0.19 -3.87 32.43
C ASP A 117 0.49 -2.78 33.47
N VAL A 118 0.62 -1.51 33.04
CA VAL A 118 0.76 -0.35 33.93
C VAL A 118 -0.44 -0.22 34.86
N GLN A 119 -1.67 -0.29 34.33
CA GLN A 119 -2.90 -0.18 35.12
C GLN A 119 -3.09 -1.31 36.14
N LYS A 120 -2.65 -2.53 35.81
CA LYS A 120 -2.63 -3.66 36.76
C LYS A 120 -1.58 -3.49 37.86
N ALA A 121 -0.44 -2.89 37.54
CA ALA A 121 0.60 -2.60 38.53
C ALA A 121 0.14 -1.51 39.51
N ASP A 122 -0.57 -0.50 39.01
CA ASP A 122 -1.07 0.65 39.81
C ASP A 122 -2.23 0.30 40.76
N SER A 123 -2.93 -0.81 40.49
CA SER A 123 -3.94 -1.38 41.39
C SER A 123 -3.32 -2.21 42.54
N GLY A 124 -2.00 -2.42 42.52
CA GLY A 124 -1.21 -2.90 43.65
C GLY A 124 -0.82 -1.76 44.59
N ILE A 125 -0.73 -2.03 45.89
CA ILE A 125 -0.47 -1.02 46.93
C ILE A 125 0.91 -0.37 46.72
N GLY A 126 0.89 0.83 46.12
CA GLY A 126 1.95 1.82 46.14
C GLY A 126 2.71 1.99 44.82
N GLN A 127 2.52 3.13 44.14
CA GLN A 127 3.57 4.12 43.84
C GLN A 127 3.09 5.19 42.83
N GLY A 128 3.18 6.46 43.21
CA GLY A 128 2.85 7.63 42.37
C GLY A 128 3.75 7.88 41.14
N GLY A 129 4.45 6.86 40.63
CA GLY A 129 5.26 6.92 39.40
C GLY A 129 4.55 6.43 38.14
N SER A 130 3.40 5.75 38.27
CA SER A 130 2.66 5.16 37.15
C SER A 130 1.92 6.19 36.28
N SER A 131 1.37 7.26 36.88
CA SER A 131 0.51 8.22 36.18
C SER A 131 1.20 8.96 35.01
N HIS A 132 2.51 9.21 35.09
CA HIS A 132 3.24 9.85 33.99
C HIS A 132 3.45 8.89 32.81
N THR A 133 3.84 7.65 33.11
CA THR A 133 4.02 6.58 32.12
C THR A 133 2.71 6.24 31.42
N GLU A 134 1.59 6.20 32.16
CA GLU A 134 0.26 5.99 31.60
C GLU A 134 -0.12 7.12 30.62
N LYS A 135 0.06 8.39 31.03
CA LYS A 135 -0.22 9.55 30.16
C LYS A 135 0.60 9.52 28.88
N ASP A 136 1.87 9.14 28.95
CA ASP A 136 2.73 9.06 27.77
C ASP A 136 2.32 7.91 26.83
N LEU A 137 1.89 6.77 27.39
CA LEU A 137 1.31 5.67 26.60
C LEU A 137 0.04 6.12 25.88
N LEU A 138 -0.87 6.81 26.58
CA LEU A 138 -2.11 7.34 25.99
C LEU A 138 -1.83 8.35 24.88
N LYS A 139 -0.86 9.26 25.05
CA LYS A 139 -0.42 10.18 23.99
C LYS A 139 0.09 9.44 22.75
N ARG A 140 0.91 8.40 22.94
CA ARG A 140 1.40 7.57 21.83
C ARG A 140 0.26 6.83 21.14
N MET A 141 -0.70 6.30 21.89
CA MET A 141 -1.89 5.66 21.30
C MET A 141 -2.73 6.64 20.48
N LEU A 142 -2.91 7.86 20.96
CA LEU A 142 -3.60 8.91 20.20
C LEU A 142 -2.88 9.21 18.89
N ALA A 143 -1.55 9.37 18.92
CA ALA A 143 -0.76 9.59 17.70
C ALA A 143 -0.87 8.43 16.70
N VAL A 144 -0.98 7.18 17.16
CA VAL A 144 -1.20 6.01 16.30
C VAL A 144 -2.60 6.05 15.66
N ILE A 145 -3.62 6.46 16.40
CA ILE A 145 -4.99 6.66 15.87
C ILE A 145 -5.00 7.78 14.83
N GLU A 146 -4.34 8.90 15.10
CA GLU A 146 -4.25 10.03 14.15
C GLU A 146 -3.57 9.61 12.83
N LYS A 147 -2.49 8.82 12.90
CA LYS A 147 -1.85 8.24 11.71
C LYS A 147 -2.81 7.35 10.91
N ARG A 148 -3.57 6.49 11.61
CA ARG A 148 -4.59 5.64 10.98
C ARG A 148 -5.65 6.49 10.27
N ASP A 149 -6.11 7.55 10.91
CA ASP A 149 -7.16 8.41 10.37
C ASP A 149 -6.64 9.20 9.15
N ALA A 150 -5.37 9.62 9.16
CA ALA A 150 -4.72 10.23 8.00
C ALA A 150 -4.71 9.29 6.78
N ILE A 151 -4.36 8.02 6.97
CA ILE A 151 -4.40 7.00 5.90
C ILE A 151 -5.81 6.85 5.33
N HIS A 152 -6.84 6.77 6.19
CA HIS A 152 -8.22 6.67 5.72
C HIS A 152 -8.66 7.91 4.92
N GLN A 153 -8.27 9.11 5.34
CA GLN A 153 -8.55 10.33 4.58
C GLN A 153 -7.86 10.34 3.22
N GLU A 154 -6.64 9.81 3.10
CA GLU A 154 -5.95 9.67 1.81
C GLU A 154 -6.70 8.73 0.87
N ILE A 155 -7.23 7.61 1.38
CA ILE A 155 -8.05 6.66 0.63
C ILE A 155 -9.34 7.33 0.15
N GLU A 156 -10.06 8.04 1.03
CA GLU A 156 -11.30 8.73 0.67
C GLU A 156 -11.04 9.80 -0.40
N LYS A 157 -9.94 10.55 -0.30
CA LYS A 157 -9.54 11.53 -1.32
C LYS A 157 -9.21 10.85 -2.66
N ALA A 158 -8.50 9.73 -2.64
CA ALA A 158 -8.19 8.96 -3.85
C ALA A 158 -9.46 8.42 -4.53
N ASN A 159 -10.36 7.81 -3.76
CA ASN A 159 -11.65 7.30 -4.26
C ASN A 159 -12.53 8.43 -4.80
N SER A 160 -12.59 9.57 -4.10
CA SER A 160 -13.37 10.74 -4.56
C SER A 160 -12.84 11.31 -5.88
N ARG A 161 -11.52 11.35 -6.05
CA ARG A 161 -10.89 11.76 -7.33
C ARG A 161 -11.23 10.79 -8.45
N PHE A 162 -11.18 9.49 -8.19
CA PHE A 162 -11.52 8.46 -9.16
C PHE A 162 -12.97 8.58 -9.63
N VAL A 163 -13.92 8.67 -8.69
CA VAL A 163 -15.35 8.87 -9.00
C VAL A 163 -15.56 10.12 -9.86
N ARG A 164 -14.92 11.24 -9.51
CA ARG A 164 -15.02 12.50 -10.28
C ARG A 164 -14.53 12.35 -11.73
N ILE A 165 -13.41 11.66 -11.95
CA ILE A 165 -12.85 11.43 -13.29
C ILE A 165 -13.82 10.58 -14.11
N TYR A 166 -14.32 9.48 -13.55
CA TYR A 166 -15.28 8.60 -14.25
C TYR A 166 -16.60 9.31 -14.55
N SER A 167 -17.15 10.08 -13.61
CA SER A 167 -18.37 10.87 -13.85
C SER A 167 -18.15 11.93 -14.94
N SER A 168 -16.96 12.52 -15.02
CA SER A 168 -16.62 13.49 -16.07
C SER A 168 -16.48 12.80 -17.43
N GLN A 169 -15.79 11.66 -17.52
CA GLN A 169 -15.67 10.88 -18.77
C GLN A 169 -17.02 10.36 -19.27
N LEU A 170 -17.91 9.89 -18.38
CA LEU A 170 -19.28 9.52 -18.75
C LEU A 170 -20.09 10.72 -19.26
N SER A 171 -19.89 11.91 -18.70
CA SER A 171 -20.57 13.12 -19.17
C SER A 171 -20.06 13.62 -20.54
N VAL A 172 -18.78 13.43 -20.85
CA VAL A 172 -18.21 13.77 -22.16
C VAL A 172 -18.68 12.78 -23.24
N ASN A 173 -18.74 11.48 -22.92
CA ASN A 173 -19.19 10.44 -23.85
C ASN A 173 -20.71 10.45 -24.14
N MET A 174 -21.50 11.28 -23.43
CA MET A 174 -22.93 11.46 -23.71
C MET A 174 -23.24 12.73 -24.52
N ILE A 175 -22.23 13.50 -24.91
CA ILE A 175 -22.37 14.74 -25.68
C ILE A 175 -21.92 14.57 -27.16
N GLU A 176 -21.36 13.41 -27.52
CA GLU A 176 -21.15 12.98 -28.92
C GLU A 176 -22.32 12.12 -29.43
#